data_AF-A0AAD9PAX9-F1
#
_entry.id   AF-A0AAD9PAX9-F1
#
_cell.length_a   1.000
_cell.length_b   1.000
_cell.length_c   1.000
_cell.angle_alpha   90.00
_cell.angle_beta   90.00
_cell.angle_gamma   90.00
#
_symmetry.space_group_name_H-M   'P 1'
#
loop_
_entity.id
_entity.type
_entity.pdbx_description
1 polymer ?
#
loop_
_entity_poly.entity_id
_entity_poly.type
_entity_poly.pdbx_seq_one_letter_code
_entity_poly.pdbx_strand_id
1 'polypeptide(L)'
;MVFVDFSKAFDTVGRTGLWQLLGKYGCPEKFKTMIEALHTGIMANVSVGGEVSESFSVTGCVLAPMLFSIFLSAMLDEAFRDMGDGVYIQSRQSADLFNVAHFKAKTKTIRLLMRELLFADNSALVAHSAEEMQKIVDAFFHASKKFGLKINIKKTEVL
;
A
#
# COMPACT_ATOMS: atom_id res chain seq x y z
N MET A 1 -17.12 -3.82 7.78
CA MET A 1 -15.73 -3.46 7.40
C MET A 1 -14.96 -4.74 7.15
N VAL A 2 -13.97 -4.78 6.25
CA VAL A 2 -13.21 -6.02 5.98
C VAL A 2 -11.72 -5.77 6.17
N PHE A 3 -11.09 -6.49 7.08
CA PHE A 3 -9.65 -6.50 7.25
C PHE A 3 -9.02 -7.52 6.31
N VAL A 4 -7.98 -7.09 5.61
CA VAL A 4 -7.25 -7.87 4.62
C VAL A 4 -5.75 -7.84 4.95
N ASP A 5 -5.15 -9.02 5.00
CA ASP A 5 -3.72 -9.24 5.21
C ASP A 5 -3.12 -9.91 3.97
N PHE A 6 -1.91 -9.51 3.58
CA PHE A 6 -1.18 -10.15 2.49
C PHE A 6 -0.25 -11.25 3.00
N SER A 7 -0.30 -12.41 2.36
CA SER A 7 0.63 -13.51 2.65
C SER A 7 2.03 -13.17 2.14
N LYS A 8 2.99 -12.93 3.05
CA LYS A 8 4.38 -12.62 2.71
C LYS A 8 4.47 -11.47 1.69
N ALA A 9 3.88 -10.33 2.03
CA ALA A 9 3.70 -9.19 1.14
C ALA A 9 5.00 -8.80 0.41
N PHE A 10 6.10 -8.64 1.15
CA PHE A 10 7.40 -8.26 0.58
C PHE A 10 8.03 -9.33 -0.33
N ASP A 11 7.80 -10.62 -0.07
CA ASP A 11 8.36 -11.71 -0.87
C ASP A 11 7.60 -11.92 -2.18
N THR A 12 6.34 -11.49 -2.24
CA THR A 12 5.44 -11.71 -3.38
C THR A 12 5.46 -10.57 -4.41
N VAL A 13 6.04 -9.42 -4.08
CA VAL A 13 6.17 -8.31 -5.04
C VAL A 13 7.07 -8.70 -6.21
N GLY A 14 6.50 -8.69 -7.42
CA GLY A 14 7.27 -8.90 -8.64
C GLY A 14 8.23 -7.74 -8.89
N ARG A 15 9.54 -7.97 -8.68
CA ARG A 15 10.59 -6.94 -8.85
C ARG A 15 10.55 -6.27 -10.22
N THR A 16 10.43 -7.05 -11.29
CA THR A 16 10.33 -6.52 -12.67
C THR A 16 9.14 -5.57 -12.83
N GLY A 17 7.98 -5.92 -12.26
CA GLY A 17 6.79 -5.09 -12.28
C GLY A 17 7.00 -3.79 -11.50
N LEU A 18 7.61 -3.87 -10.32
CA LEU A 18 7.95 -2.71 -9.50
C LEU A 18 8.87 -1.73 -10.25
N TRP A 19 9.91 -2.23 -10.93
CA TRP A 19 10.83 -1.37 -11.70
C TRP A 19 10.13 -0.66 -12.87
N GLN A 20 9.27 -1.37 -13.59
CA GLN A 20 8.44 -0.77 -14.64
C GLN A 20 7.48 0.27 -14.07
N LEU A 21 6.92 0.00 -12.89
CA LEU A 21 6.02 0.91 -12.20
C LEU A 21 6.70 2.22 -11.82
N LEU A 22 7.90 2.15 -11.23
CA LEU A 22 8.70 3.33 -10.92
C LEU A 22 8.93 4.21 -12.16
N GLY A 23 9.27 3.60 -13.29
CA GLY A 23 9.43 4.31 -14.56
C GLY A 23 8.14 5.00 -15.02
N LYS A 24 6.98 4.33 -14.91
CA LYS A 24 5.67 4.91 -15.24
C LYS A 24 5.30 6.09 -14.35
N TYR A 25 5.68 6.07 -13.07
CA TYR A 25 5.49 7.19 -12.13
C TYR A 25 6.55 8.29 -12.27
N GLY A 26 7.43 8.20 -13.28
CA GLY A 26 8.40 9.26 -13.59
C GLY A 26 9.71 9.17 -12.80
N CYS A 27 10.02 8.03 -12.18
CA CYS A 27 11.33 7.81 -11.55
C CYS A 27 12.42 7.86 -12.63
N PRO A 28 13.43 8.75 -12.50
CA PRO A 28 14.51 8.82 -13.49
C PRO A 28 15.31 7.51 -13.54
N GLU A 29 15.73 7.11 -14.74
CA GLU A 29 16.45 5.84 -14.96
C GLU A 29 17.65 5.65 -14.04
N LYS A 30 18.42 6.71 -13.78
CA LYS A 30 19.56 6.67 -12.85
C LYS A 30 19.15 6.23 -11.44
N PHE A 31 18.02 6.73 -10.92
CA PHE A 31 17.51 6.32 -9.60
C PHE A 31 16.98 4.90 -9.64
N LYS A 32 16.28 4.51 -10.71
CA LYS A 32 15.80 3.13 -10.88
C LYS A 32 16.97 2.14 -10.83
N THR A 33 18.04 2.37 -11.59
CA THR A 33 19.24 1.52 -11.56
C THR A 33 19.89 1.46 -10.18
N MET A 34 19.96 2.57 -9.45
CA MET A 34 20.48 2.57 -8.07
C MET A 34 19.60 1.73 -7.14
N ILE A 35 18.28 1.87 -7.23
CA ILE A 35 17.33 1.11 -6.42
C ILE A 35 17.42 -0.39 -6.75
N GLU A 36 17.50 -0.75 -8.04
CA GLU A 36 17.68 -2.13 -8.49
C GLU A 36 18.97 -2.76 -7.94
N ALA A 37 20.08 -2.01 -7.99
CA ALA A 37 21.36 -2.45 -7.44
C ALA A 37 21.30 -2.67 -5.92
N LEU A 38 20.54 -1.84 -5.19
CA LEU A 38 20.29 -2.00 -3.76
C LEU A 38 19.34 -3.15 -3.39
N HIS A 39 18.83 -3.91 -4.36
CA HIS A 39 17.93 -5.04 -4.10
C HIS A 39 18.40 -6.34 -4.76
N THR A 40 19.58 -6.33 -5.41
CA THR A 40 20.08 -7.46 -6.19
C THR A 40 21.48 -7.84 -5.71
N GLY A 41 21.65 -9.08 -5.25
CA GLY A 41 22.97 -9.64 -4.96
C GLY A 41 23.71 -8.98 -3.80
N ILE A 42 23.00 -8.37 -2.84
CA ILE A 42 23.66 -7.79 -1.66
C ILE A 42 24.19 -8.92 -0.78
N MET A 43 25.50 -8.89 -0.58
CA MET A 43 26.22 -9.71 0.38
C MET A 43 26.76 -8.82 1.50
N ALA A 44 26.74 -9.31 2.73
CA ALA A 44 27.36 -8.66 3.87
C ALA A 44 28.23 -9.63 4.66
N ASN A 45 29.13 -9.04 5.44
CA ASN A 45 29.97 -9.71 6.41
C ASN A 45 29.78 -9.00 7.75
N VAL A 46 29.89 -9.76 8.85
CA VAL A 46 29.84 -9.22 10.21
C VAL A 46 31.26 -9.11 10.72
N SER A 47 31.65 -7.93 11.21
CA SER A 47 32.96 -7.67 11.80
C SER A 47 32.85 -7.50 13.30
N VAL A 48 33.51 -8.35 14.09
CA VAL A 48 33.53 -8.29 15.56
C VAL A 48 34.96 -8.49 16.04
N GLY A 49 35.49 -7.54 16.81
CA GLY A 49 36.82 -7.68 17.42
C GLY A 49 37.99 -7.77 16.44
N GLY A 50 37.81 -7.33 15.18
CA GLY A 50 38.82 -7.44 14.12
C GLY A 50 38.72 -8.70 13.26
N GLU A 51 37.86 -9.65 13.62
CA GLU A 51 37.55 -10.80 12.77
C GLU A 51 36.30 -10.55 11.92
N VAL A 52 36.33 -11.03 10.67
CA VAL A 52 35.28 -10.85 9.68
C VAL A 52 34.65 -12.20 9.37
N SER A 53 33.33 -12.28 9.44
CA SER A 53 32.58 -13.51 9.10
C SER A 53 32.70 -13.86 7.62
N GLU A 54 32.27 -15.06 7.26
CA GLU A 54 31.95 -15.38 5.86
C GLU A 54 30.83 -14.46 5.34
N SER A 55 30.81 -14.26 4.01
CA SER A 55 29.80 -13.43 3.36
C SER A 55 28.46 -14.17 3.27
N PHE A 56 27.38 -13.50 3.64
CA PHE A 56 26.01 -14.01 3.52
C PHE A 56 25.12 -13.02 2.78
N SER A 57 24.07 -13.51 2.14
CA SER A 57 23.09 -12.65 1.47
C SER A 57 22.30 -11.87 2.50
N VAL A 58 22.20 -10.55 2.30
CA VAL A 58 21.29 -9.72 3.11
C VAL A 58 19.92 -9.71 2.47
N THR A 59 18.90 -9.95 3.29
CA THR A 59 17.50 -9.74 2.93
C THR A 59 17.01 -8.44 3.56
N GLY A 60 16.37 -7.60 2.75
CA GLY A 60 15.82 -6.32 3.19
C GLY A 60 16.64 -5.09 2.75
N CYS A 61 15.93 -3.99 2.56
CA CYS A 61 16.47 -2.68 2.22
C CYS A 61 15.65 -1.63 2.96
N VAL A 62 16.28 -0.53 3.39
CA VAL A 62 15.57 0.59 4.04
C VAL A 62 14.48 1.18 3.14
N LEU A 63 14.61 1.02 1.81
CA LEU A 63 13.64 1.49 0.82
C LEU A 63 12.47 0.51 0.61
N ALA A 64 12.57 -0.74 1.07
CA ALA A 64 11.55 -1.75 0.81
C ALA A 64 10.14 -1.34 1.27
N PRO A 65 9.95 -0.73 2.47
CA PRO A 65 8.62 -0.25 2.88
C PRO A 65 8.07 0.84 1.96
N MET A 66 8.91 1.79 1.52
CA MET A 66 8.49 2.85 0.59
C MET A 66 8.09 2.27 -0.76
N LEU A 67 8.90 1.36 -1.30
CA LEU A 67 8.64 0.71 -2.58
C LEU A 67 7.35 -0.12 -2.54
N PHE A 68 7.10 -0.80 -1.42
CA PHE A 68 5.85 -1.51 -1.18
C PHE A 68 4.65 -0.56 -1.15
N SER A 69 4.75 0.59 -0.48
CA SER A 69 3.68 1.60 -0.49
C SER A 69 3.37 2.14 -1.88
N ILE A 70 4.39 2.37 -2.72
CA ILE A 70 4.21 2.81 -4.11
C ILE A 70 3.50 1.71 -4.92
N PHE A 71 3.95 0.46 -4.75
CA PHE A 71 3.37 -0.69 -5.42
C PHE A 71 1.89 -0.88 -5.05
N LEU A 72 1.58 -0.81 -3.75
CA LEU A 72 0.23 -0.93 -3.23
C LEU A 72 -0.66 0.22 -3.71
N SER A 73 -0.13 1.45 -3.75
CA SER A 73 -0.86 2.60 -4.28
C SER A 73 -1.27 2.41 -5.74
N ALA A 74 -0.40 1.83 -6.56
CA ALA A 74 -0.73 1.53 -7.96
C ALA A 74 -1.75 0.39 -8.11
N MET A 75 -1.67 -0.61 -7.25
CA MET A 75 -2.67 -1.68 -7.19
C MET A 75 -4.06 -1.12 -6.81
N LEU A 76 -4.10 -0.21 -5.84
CA LEU A 76 -5.34 0.45 -5.40
C LEU A 76 -5.92 1.37 -6.45
N ASP A 77 -5.08 2.12 -7.16
CA ASP A 77 -5.50 2.92 -8.31
C ASP A 77 -6.11 2.01 -9.40
N GLU A 78 -5.48 0.89 -9.74
CA GLU A 78 -6.09 -0.09 -10.65
C GLU A 78 -7.43 -0.64 -10.13
N ALA A 79 -7.55 -0.89 -8.82
CA ALA A 79 -8.76 -1.45 -8.23
C ALA A 79 -9.93 -0.45 -8.23
N PHE A 80 -9.65 0.83 -7.92
CA PHE A 80 -10.68 1.78 -7.48
C PHE A 80 -10.78 3.07 -8.30
N ARG A 81 -9.94 3.26 -9.34
CA ARG A 81 -9.92 4.50 -10.16
C ARG A 81 -11.31 4.95 -10.60
N ASP A 82 -12.15 4.04 -11.06
CA ASP A 82 -13.48 4.32 -11.60
C ASP A 82 -14.63 3.89 -10.66
N MET A 83 -14.32 3.62 -9.38
CA MET A 83 -15.29 3.11 -8.40
C MET A 83 -15.87 4.23 -7.53
N GLY A 84 -17.19 4.41 -7.59
CA GLY A 84 -17.93 5.38 -6.74
C GLY A 84 -18.41 4.82 -5.40
N ASP A 85 -18.27 3.51 -5.17
CA ASP A 85 -18.67 2.82 -3.95
C ASP A 85 -17.66 3.09 -2.80
N GLY A 86 -18.13 3.15 -1.56
CA GLY A 86 -17.29 3.39 -0.37
C GLY A 86 -17.92 4.37 0.62
N VAL A 87 -17.13 4.78 1.62
CA VAL A 87 -17.59 5.69 2.68
C VAL A 87 -17.26 7.14 2.32
N TYR A 88 -18.29 7.96 2.16
CA TYR A 88 -18.14 9.40 2.01
C TYR A 88 -17.96 10.10 3.36
N ILE A 89 -16.82 10.77 3.55
CA ILE A 89 -16.54 11.64 4.70
C ILE A 89 -16.66 13.09 4.29
N GLN A 90 -17.49 13.85 5.00
CA GLN A 90 -17.56 15.30 4.84
C GLN A 90 -16.50 15.96 5.70
N SER A 91 -15.61 16.75 5.08
CA SER A 91 -14.52 17.46 5.76
C SER A 91 -14.50 18.94 5.39
N ARG A 92 -13.81 19.76 6.19
CA ARG A 92 -13.62 21.20 5.96
C ARG A 92 -12.13 21.54 6.13
N GLN A 93 -11.46 21.90 5.04
CA GLN A 93 -10.00 22.10 5.03
C GLN A 93 -9.50 23.23 5.95
N SER A 94 -10.35 24.21 6.28
CA SER A 94 -9.99 25.34 7.16
C SER A 94 -10.71 25.28 8.51
N ALA A 95 -11.10 24.09 8.96
CA ALA A 95 -11.69 23.92 10.27
C ALA A 95 -10.59 23.93 11.35
N ASP A 96 -10.76 24.80 12.33
CA ASP A 96 -10.12 24.65 13.63
C ASP A 96 -10.66 23.39 14.33
N LEU A 97 -9.77 22.46 14.67
CA LEU A 97 -10.05 21.19 15.34
C LEU A 97 -10.69 21.39 16.71
N PHE A 98 -10.38 22.48 17.41
CA PHE A 98 -10.92 22.77 18.74
C PHE A 98 -12.24 23.53 18.69
N ASN A 99 -12.66 23.98 17.51
CA ASN A 99 -13.94 24.64 17.32
C ASN A 99 -14.99 23.66 16.79
N VAL A 100 -15.76 23.08 17.72
CA VAL A 100 -16.75 22.04 17.42
C VAL A 100 -17.85 22.52 16.46
N ALA A 101 -18.14 23.83 16.42
CA ALA A 101 -19.12 24.40 15.50
C ALA A 101 -18.70 24.22 14.02
N HIS A 102 -17.39 24.13 13.74
CA HIS A 102 -16.90 23.87 12.39
C HIS A 102 -17.26 22.47 11.86
N PHE A 103 -17.42 21.47 12.73
CA PHE A 103 -17.87 20.13 12.32
C PHE A 103 -19.36 20.10 11.94
N LYS A 104 -20.14 21.08 12.40
CA LYS A 104 -21.56 21.24 12.04
C LYS A 104 -21.78 22.19 10.86
N ALA A 105 -20.71 22.80 10.33
CA ALA A 105 -20.80 23.75 9.24
C ALA A 105 -21.26 23.06 7.94
N LYS A 106 -22.25 23.65 7.26
CA LYS A 106 -22.78 23.16 5.97
C LYS A 106 -22.12 23.82 4.76
N THR A 107 -21.28 24.84 4.98
CA THR A 107 -20.59 25.61 3.93
C THR A 107 -19.09 25.36 3.96
N LYS A 108 -18.42 25.49 2.81
CA LYS A 108 -16.96 25.27 2.67
C LYS A 108 -16.54 23.84 3.04
N THR A 109 -17.40 22.86 2.76
CA THR A 109 -17.13 21.44 2.99
C THR A 109 -16.78 20.75 1.68
N ILE A 110 -15.97 19.71 1.79
CA ILE A 110 -15.61 18.78 0.72
C ILE A 110 -16.09 17.38 1.11
N ARG A 111 -16.39 16.54 0.12
CA ARG A 111 -16.66 15.11 0.33
C ARG A 111 -15.46 14.31 -0.14
N LEU A 112 -14.92 13.49 0.74
CA LEU A 112 -13.84 12.57 0.48
C LEU A 112 -14.42 11.16 0.41
N LEU A 113 -14.12 10.42 -0.65
CA LEU A 113 -14.49 9.02 -0.76
C LEU A 113 -13.35 8.17 -0.20
N MET A 114 -13.65 7.38 0.83
CA MET A 114 -12.72 6.46 1.47
C MET A 114 -13.17 5.03 1.24
N ARG A 115 -12.27 4.18 0.73
CA ARG A 115 -12.52 2.74 0.52
C ARG A 115 -11.52 1.90 1.30
N GLU A 116 -10.35 2.44 1.55
CA GLU A 116 -9.22 1.76 2.18
C GLU A 116 -8.60 2.58 3.31
N LEU A 117 -8.15 1.86 4.33
CA LEU A 117 -7.34 2.34 5.44
C LEU A 117 -6.12 1.42 5.50
N LEU A 118 -4.94 1.98 5.24
CA LEU A 118 -3.71 1.19 5.08
C LEU A 118 -2.77 1.43 6.27
N PHE A 119 -2.19 0.34 6.78
CA PHE A 119 -1.08 0.39 7.71
C PHE A 119 -0.07 -0.73 7.39
N ALA A 120 1.02 -0.34 6.73
CA ALA A 120 2.00 -1.28 6.17
C ALA A 120 1.32 -2.32 5.26
N ASP A 121 1.38 -3.61 5.62
CA ASP A 121 0.75 -4.72 4.91
C ASP A 121 -0.70 -5.00 5.32
N ASN A 122 -1.18 -4.38 6.40
CA ASN A 122 -2.58 -4.49 6.84
C ASN A 122 -3.44 -3.48 6.10
N SER A 123 -4.55 -3.95 5.56
CA SER A 123 -5.55 -3.12 4.89
C SER A 123 -6.91 -3.31 5.53
N ALA A 124 -7.65 -2.23 5.74
CA ALA A 124 -9.06 -2.28 6.11
C ALA A 124 -9.89 -1.63 5.02
N LEU A 125 -10.85 -2.38 4.48
CA LEU A 125 -11.78 -1.96 3.44
C LEU A 125 -13.10 -1.53 4.08
N VAL A 126 -13.63 -0.39 3.64
CA VAL A 126 -14.82 0.25 4.21
C VAL A 126 -15.87 0.55 3.14
N ALA A 127 -17.13 0.33 3.48
CA ALA A 127 -18.29 0.57 2.62
C ALA A 127 -19.53 0.90 3.46
N HIS A 128 -20.54 1.53 2.86
CA HIS A 128 -21.80 1.86 3.55
C HIS A 128 -22.77 0.68 3.62
N SER A 129 -22.64 -0.29 2.71
CA SER A 129 -23.49 -1.48 2.64
C SER A 129 -22.68 -2.75 2.40
N ALA A 130 -23.28 -3.90 2.70
CA ALA A 130 -22.68 -5.20 2.41
C ALA A 130 -22.51 -5.44 0.90
N GLU A 131 -23.44 -4.95 0.08
CA GLU A 131 -23.35 -5.04 -1.38
C GLU A 131 -22.16 -4.24 -1.94
N GLU A 132 -21.98 -3.00 -1.47
CA GLU A 132 -20.81 -2.19 -1.83
C GLU A 132 -19.52 -2.83 -1.35
N MET A 133 -19.53 -3.38 -0.12
CA MET A 133 -18.36 -4.08 0.43
C MET A 133 -17.93 -5.24 -0.46
N GLN A 134 -18.89 -6.05 -0.95
CA GLN A 134 -18.58 -7.18 -1.81
C GLN A 134 -17.90 -6.71 -3.11
N LYS A 135 -18.41 -5.65 -3.75
CA LYS A 135 -17.78 -5.06 -4.95
C LYS A 135 -16.36 -4.57 -4.68
N ILE A 136 -16.15 -3.89 -3.55
CA ILE A 136 -14.84 -3.35 -3.15
C ILE A 136 -13.86 -4.51 -2.91
N VAL A 137 -14.26 -5.54 -2.18
CA VAL A 137 -13.44 -6.73 -1.91
C VAL A 137 -13.11 -7.46 -3.21
N ASP A 138 -14.08 -7.62 -4.12
CA ASP A 138 -13.85 -8.27 -5.41
C ASP A 138 -12.85 -7.48 -6.25
N ALA A 139 -13.02 -6.16 -6.39
CA ALA A 139 -12.09 -5.31 -7.12
C ALA A 139 -10.68 -5.36 -6.51
N PHE A 140 -10.57 -5.29 -5.18
CA PHE A 140 -9.31 -5.39 -4.46
C PHE A 140 -8.63 -6.75 -4.70
N PHE A 141 -9.37 -7.86 -4.67
CA PHE A 141 -8.86 -9.20 -4.94
C PHE A 141 -8.34 -9.35 -6.37
N HIS A 142 -9.10 -8.87 -7.35
CA HIS A 142 -8.70 -8.94 -8.77
C HIS A 142 -7.44 -8.13 -9.04
N ALA A 143 -7.35 -6.90 -8.50
CA ALA A 143 -6.17 -6.07 -8.61
C ALA A 143 -4.97 -6.70 -7.89
N SER A 144 -5.15 -7.19 -6.66
CA SER A 144 -4.10 -7.91 -5.91
C SER A 144 -3.52 -9.06 -6.72
N LYS A 145 -4.39 -9.90 -7.31
CA LYS A 145 -3.97 -11.02 -8.16
C LYS A 145 -3.22 -10.56 -9.41
N LYS A 146 -3.66 -9.49 -10.07
CA LYS A 146 -2.98 -8.89 -11.24
C LYS A 146 -1.57 -8.40 -10.89
N PHE A 147 -1.40 -7.88 -9.68
CA PHE A 147 -0.12 -7.42 -9.14
C PHE A 147 0.70 -8.56 -8.48
N GLY A 148 0.21 -9.80 -8.49
CA GLY A 148 0.90 -10.96 -7.91
C GLY A 148 0.87 -11.03 -6.37
N LEU A 149 0.10 -10.16 -5.72
CA LEU A 149 -0.11 -10.21 -4.28
C LEU A 149 -1.12 -11.30 -3.93
N LYS A 150 -0.83 -12.05 -2.87
CA LYS A 150 -1.70 -13.12 -2.38
C LYS A 150 -2.35 -12.71 -1.07
N ILE A 151 -3.68 -12.64 -1.06
CA ILE A 151 -4.45 -12.37 0.15
C ILE A 151 -4.41 -13.59 1.08
N ASN A 152 -4.22 -13.33 2.37
CA ASN A 152 -4.27 -14.31 3.44
C ASN A 152 -5.70 -14.49 3.94
N ILE A 153 -6.42 -15.45 3.36
CA ILE A 153 -7.82 -15.73 3.69
C ILE A 153 -8.00 -16.03 5.18
N LYS A 154 -7.03 -16.71 5.83
CA LYS A 154 -7.14 -17.10 7.25
C LYS A 154 -7.08 -15.92 8.21
N LYS A 155 -6.47 -14.81 7.81
CA LYS A 155 -6.36 -13.58 8.59
C LYS A 155 -7.30 -12.47 8.08
N THR A 156 -8.06 -12.76 7.03
CA THR A 156 -9.04 -11.81 6.50
C THR A 156 -10.30 -11.94 7.33
N GLU A 157 -10.76 -10.83 7.91
CA GLU A 157 -11.86 -10.81 8.86
C GLU A 157 -12.91 -9.77 8.47
N VAL A 158 -14.18 -10.09 8.67
CA VAL A 158 -15.31 -9.19 8.42
C VAL A 158 -15.90 -8.76 9.75
N LEU A 159 -16.11 -7.45 9.92
CA LEU A 159 -16.91 -6.84 10.98
C LEU A 159 -18.28 -6.42 10.46
#